data_AF-A0A9D6L808-F1
#
_entry.id   AF-A0A9D6L808-F1
#
_cell.length_a   1.000
_cell.length_b   1.000
_cell.length_c   1.000
_cell.angle_alpha   90.00
_cell.angle_beta   90.00
_cell.angle_gamma   90.00
#
_symmetry.space_group_name_H-M   'P 1'
#
loop_
_entity.id
_entity.type
_entity.pdbx_description
1 polymer ?
#
loop_
_entity_poly.entity_id
_entity_poly.type
_entity_poly.pdbx_seq_one_letter_code
_entity_poly.pdbx_strand_id
1 'polypeptide(L)'
;MLERVLTAYRDGDWDECARRVRTLVEVTPHADGPRRMLASLYVRTGNRRAALAHYRRLLPHATAAGSTLRAIFIQRRIDELANAAPAAARWAALQRDLRASGLPALGAAPGARARPWTDAQLAQLPRAWFERLAGEAALEAPGLETRTVEADADTVWEIIAGLLRWSFALPDGRASAEALAAEGDAVRVDPDLARRAVVTMTPELPVECLRLDPALVAGIRGALAALRTPGAEHGGITVEARALLPSHPPRREDMDEAPPAPPAPAAPAGEPPRLDVAAPETRAPVEGDWLEHGALPIAERDAARDAARDAARADARP
;
A
#
# COMPACT_ATOMS: atom_id res chain seq x y z
N MET A 1 -2.19 10.16 24.70
CA MET A 1 -2.88 11.09 23.77
C MET A 1 -3.46 10.36 22.56
N LEU A 2 -2.71 9.45 21.93
CA LEU A 2 -3.16 8.62 20.79
C LEU A 2 -4.43 7.82 21.10
N GLU A 3 -4.53 7.16 22.25
CA GLU A 3 -5.75 6.44 22.66
C GLU A 3 -7.00 7.31 22.61
N ARG A 4 -6.91 8.59 22.99
CA ARG A 4 -8.07 9.50 22.94
C ARG A 4 -8.46 9.87 21.50
N VAL A 5 -7.50 9.94 20.58
CA VAL A 5 -7.76 10.10 19.13
C VAL A 5 -8.45 8.86 18.59
N LEU A 6 -7.97 7.68 18.98
CA LEU A 6 -8.53 6.38 18.60
C LEU A 6 -9.96 6.20 19.12
N THR A 7 -10.24 6.56 20.37
CA THR A 7 -11.60 6.53 20.92
C THR A 7 -12.53 7.41 20.08
N ALA A 8 -12.18 8.69 19.88
CA ALA A 8 -13.01 9.59 19.07
C ALA A 8 -13.19 9.10 17.62
N TYR A 9 -12.14 8.50 17.03
CA TYR A 9 -12.20 7.90 15.70
C TYR A 9 -13.20 6.73 15.64
N ARG A 10 -13.12 5.80 16.61
CA ARG A 10 -14.01 4.63 16.70
C ARG A 10 -15.45 5.02 16.99
N ASP A 11 -15.64 6.08 17.77
CA ASP A 11 -16.97 6.63 18.09
C ASP A 11 -17.56 7.44 16.92
N GLY A 12 -16.79 7.68 15.86
CA GLY A 12 -17.20 8.51 14.72
C GLY A 12 -17.28 10.01 15.02
N ASP A 13 -16.75 10.47 16.15
CA ASP A 13 -16.67 11.89 16.50
C ASP A 13 -15.50 12.56 15.75
N TRP A 14 -15.76 12.90 14.49
CA TRP A 14 -14.79 13.50 13.58
C TRP A 14 -14.24 14.83 14.06
N ASP A 15 -15.08 15.64 14.71
CA ASP A 15 -14.70 16.96 15.18
C ASP A 15 -13.77 16.86 16.39
N GLU A 16 -14.07 16.00 17.37
CA GLU A 16 -13.17 15.74 18.48
C GLU A 16 -11.87 15.10 18.00
N CYS A 17 -11.95 14.15 17.07
CA CYS A 17 -10.77 13.55 16.47
C CYS A 17 -9.88 14.62 15.81
N ALA A 18 -10.45 15.50 14.98
CA ALA A 18 -9.72 16.60 14.35
C ALA A 18 -9.15 17.61 15.35
N ARG A 19 -9.89 17.95 16.42
CA ARG A 19 -9.41 18.81 17.51
C ARG A 19 -8.17 18.21 18.19
N ARG A 20 -8.24 16.93 18.57
CA ARG A 20 -7.13 16.23 19.24
C ARG A 20 -5.91 16.08 18.34
N VAL A 21 -6.10 15.74 17.06
CA VAL A 21 -4.99 15.63 16.10
C VAL A 21 -4.38 17.00 15.80
N ARG A 22 -5.17 18.08 15.79
CA ARG A 22 -4.64 19.45 15.66
C ARG A 22 -3.66 19.79 16.79
N THR A 23 -3.99 19.44 18.04
CA THR A 23 -3.06 19.61 19.16
C THR A 23 -1.77 18.81 18.96
N LEU A 24 -1.84 17.59 18.41
CA LEU A 24 -0.63 16.84 18.05
C LEU A 24 0.21 17.58 17.02
N VAL A 25 -0.41 18.11 15.96
CA VAL A 25 0.29 18.88 14.91
C VAL A 25 0.91 20.17 15.45
N GLU A 26 0.28 20.81 16.43
CA GLU A 26 0.82 22.02 17.08
C GLU A 26 2.03 21.71 17.95
N VAL A 27 2.01 20.59 18.68
CA VAL A 27 3.12 20.14 19.53
C VAL A 27 4.29 19.59 18.70
N THR A 28 4.01 18.90 17.59
CA THR A 28 5.02 18.33 16.69
C THR A 28 4.82 18.79 15.24
N PRO A 29 5.12 20.07 14.93
CA PRO A 29 4.81 20.67 13.62
C PRO A 29 5.50 20.00 12.43
N HIS A 30 6.63 19.32 12.67
CA HIS A 30 7.41 18.61 11.65
C HIS A 30 7.03 17.13 11.52
N ALA A 31 6.16 16.59 12.37
CA ALA A 31 5.74 15.20 12.28
C ALA A 31 4.69 15.03 11.16
N ASP A 32 5.04 14.20 10.17
CA ASP A 32 4.18 13.93 9.02
C ASP A 32 2.91 13.16 9.39
N GLY A 33 3.00 12.20 10.31
CA GLY A 33 1.89 11.32 10.69
C GLY A 33 0.65 12.09 11.18
N PRO A 34 0.75 12.90 12.25
CA PRO A 34 -0.37 13.71 12.72
C PRO A 34 -0.89 14.69 11.66
N ARG A 35 0.02 15.31 10.88
CA ARG A 35 -0.36 16.26 9.83
C ARG A 35 -1.16 15.58 8.71
N ARG A 36 -0.77 14.37 8.31
CA ARG A 36 -1.48 13.57 7.31
C ARG A 36 -2.84 13.14 7.83
N MET A 37 -2.89 12.61 9.05
CA MET A 37 -4.15 12.24 9.71
C MET A 37 -5.14 13.41 9.76
N LEU A 38 -4.66 14.62 10.10
CA LEU A 38 -5.48 15.83 10.09
C LEU A 38 -5.96 16.20 8.68
N ALA A 39 -5.10 16.06 7.66
CA ALA A 39 -5.47 16.29 6.27
C ALA A 39 -6.60 15.34 5.83
N SER A 40 -6.47 14.04 6.10
CA SER A 40 -7.47 13.03 5.76
C SER A 40 -8.80 13.28 6.49
N LEU A 41 -8.76 13.67 7.76
CA LEU A 41 -9.96 14.08 8.53
C LEU A 41 -10.64 15.31 7.91
N TYR A 42 -9.88 16.30 7.43
CA TYR A 42 -10.44 17.45 6.72
C TYR A 42 -11.04 17.11 5.36
N VAL A 43 -10.49 16.11 4.63
CA VAL A 43 -11.15 15.58 3.43
C VAL A 43 -12.51 14.99 3.81
N ARG A 44 -12.54 14.14 4.84
CA ARG A 44 -13.76 13.43 5.28
C ARG A 44 -14.86 14.36 5.78
N THR A 45 -14.49 15.42 6.49
CA THR A 45 -15.42 16.44 7.01
C THR A 45 -15.77 17.53 5.98
N GLY A 46 -15.27 17.42 4.75
CA GLY A 46 -15.56 18.38 3.67
C GLY A 46 -14.80 19.70 3.75
N ASN A 47 -13.86 19.87 4.70
CA ASN A 47 -13.02 21.05 4.81
C ASN A 47 -11.85 21.02 3.79
N ARG A 48 -12.21 21.14 2.51
CA ARG A 48 -11.28 21.00 1.37
C ARG A 48 -10.10 21.97 1.43
N ARG A 49 -10.33 23.22 1.84
CA ARG A 49 -9.30 24.26 1.91
C ARG A 49 -8.23 23.91 2.95
N ALA A 50 -8.63 23.46 4.13
CA ALA A 50 -7.69 23.04 5.15
C ALA A 50 -6.93 21.78 4.72
N ALA A 51 -7.63 20.76 4.21
CA ALA A 51 -7.01 19.55 3.67
C ALA A 51 -5.92 19.87 2.63
N LEU A 52 -6.24 20.72 1.65
CA LEU A 52 -5.31 21.16 0.61
C LEU A 52 -4.07 21.85 1.18
N ALA A 53 -4.24 22.71 2.18
CA ALA A 53 -3.13 23.38 2.85
C ALA A 53 -2.19 22.38 3.56
N HIS A 54 -2.74 21.34 4.17
CA HIS A 54 -1.94 20.29 4.82
C HIS A 54 -1.22 19.40 3.81
N TYR A 55 -1.87 18.93 2.74
CA TYR A 55 -1.21 18.11 1.72
C TYR A 55 -0.10 18.87 0.99
N ARG A 56 -0.28 20.15 0.69
CA ARG A 56 0.79 20.99 0.11
C ARG A 56 2.04 21.09 0.98
N ARG A 57 1.89 21.03 2.32
CA ARG A 57 3.02 21.00 3.25
C ARG A 57 3.68 19.62 3.35
N LEU A 58 2.93 18.55 3.10
CA LEU A 58 3.44 17.18 3.15
C LEU A 58 4.22 16.77 1.89
N LEU A 59 3.89 17.34 0.72
CA LEU A 59 4.51 16.94 -0.55
C LEU A 59 6.05 17.14 -0.57
N PRO A 60 6.61 18.28 -0.12
CA PRO A 60 8.05 18.45 -0.09
C PRO A 60 8.75 17.44 0.82
N HIS A 61 8.12 17.08 1.96
CA HIS A 61 8.68 16.10 2.89
C HIS A 61 8.72 14.70 2.27
N ALA A 62 7.62 14.27 1.63
CA ALA A 62 7.57 12.99 0.94
C ALA A 62 8.59 12.91 -0.22
N THR A 63 8.76 14.01 -0.95
CA THR A 63 9.74 14.11 -2.05
C THR A 63 11.16 14.04 -1.52
N ALA A 64 11.49 14.83 -0.49
CA ALA A 64 12.81 14.84 0.15
C ALA A 64 13.18 13.49 0.80
N ALA A 65 12.19 12.77 1.34
CA ALA A 65 12.37 11.41 1.84
C ALA A 65 12.47 10.36 0.72
N GLY A 66 12.27 10.75 -0.53
CA GLY A 66 12.27 9.85 -1.67
C GLY A 66 11.08 8.87 -1.71
N SER A 67 10.01 9.12 -0.96
CA SER A 67 8.86 8.20 -0.90
C SER A 67 7.94 8.40 -2.11
N THR A 68 8.21 7.66 -3.19
CA THR A 68 7.58 7.82 -4.50
C THR A 68 6.07 7.63 -4.45
N LEU A 69 5.58 6.53 -3.87
CA LEU A 69 4.13 6.26 -3.83
C LEU A 69 3.38 7.27 -2.96
N ARG A 70 4.00 7.69 -1.84
CA ARG A 70 3.47 8.75 -0.97
C ARG A 70 3.41 10.09 -1.69
N ALA A 71 4.46 10.46 -2.43
CA ALA A 71 4.50 11.71 -3.17
C ALA A 71 3.43 11.73 -4.28
N ILE A 72 3.27 10.62 -5.01
CA ILE A 72 2.17 10.43 -5.99
C ILE A 72 0.82 10.60 -5.30
N PHE A 73 0.58 9.91 -4.19
CA PHE A 73 -0.67 10.01 -3.43
C PHE A 73 -0.99 11.46 -3.04
N ILE A 74 -0.02 12.16 -2.43
CA ILE A 74 -0.20 13.53 -1.96
C ILE A 74 -0.46 14.47 -3.14
N GLN A 75 0.29 14.37 -4.23
CA GLN A 75 0.07 15.22 -5.40
C GLN A 75 -1.31 14.98 -6.03
N ARG A 76 -1.80 13.74 -6.07
CA ARG A 76 -3.16 13.46 -6.54
C ARG A 76 -4.23 14.02 -5.61
N ARG A 77 -4.05 13.93 -4.29
CA ARG A 77 -4.94 14.59 -3.33
C ARG A 77 -4.98 16.10 -3.53
N ILE A 78 -3.83 16.72 -3.81
CA ILE A 78 -3.76 18.15 -4.15
C ILE A 78 -4.56 18.44 -5.41
N ASP A 79 -4.39 17.64 -6.47
CA ASP A 79 -5.09 17.82 -7.75
C ASP A 79 -6.61 17.63 -7.58
N GLU A 80 -7.07 16.57 -6.89
CA GLU A 80 -8.49 16.32 -6.55
C GLU A 80 -9.09 17.49 -5.77
N LEU A 81 -8.42 17.93 -4.70
CA LEU A 81 -8.94 18.98 -3.83
C LEU A 81 -8.98 20.34 -4.52
N ALA A 82 -8.00 20.63 -5.38
CA ALA A 82 -7.94 21.84 -6.18
C ALA A 82 -8.84 21.79 -7.43
N ASN A 83 -9.49 20.66 -7.73
CA ASN A 83 -10.22 20.41 -8.98
C ASN A 83 -9.34 20.65 -10.22
N ALA A 84 -8.05 20.31 -10.14
CA ALA A 84 -7.11 20.46 -11.23
C ALA A 84 -7.06 19.17 -12.06
N ALA A 85 -7.12 19.29 -13.39
CA ALA A 85 -6.88 18.16 -14.27
C ALA A 85 -5.43 17.65 -14.10
N PRO A 86 -5.17 16.33 -14.04
CA PRO A 86 -3.82 15.79 -14.00
C PRO A 86 -3.01 16.29 -15.19
N ALA A 87 -1.81 16.82 -14.95
CA ALA A 87 -0.95 17.36 -16.01
C ALA A 87 0.36 16.58 -16.09
N ALA A 88 0.68 16.03 -17.27
CA ALA A 88 1.92 15.29 -17.53
C ALA A 88 3.18 16.08 -17.12
N ALA A 89 3.19 17.40 -17.30
CA ALA A 89 4.29 18.26 -16.87
C ALA A 89 4.53 18.24 -15.35
N ARG A 90 3.47 18.12 -14.53
CA ARG A 90 3.60 18.02 -13.06
C ARG A 90 4.18 16.67 -12.65
N TRP A 91 3.72 15.58 -13.27
CA TRP A 91 4.28 14.26 -13.00
C TRP A 91 5.76 14.16 -13.40
N ALA A 92 6.13 14.75 -14.54
CA ALA A 92 7.53 14.83 -14.95
C ALA A 92 8.40 15.66 -14.00
N ALA A 93 7.87 16.76 -13.46
CA ALA A 93 8.55 17.55 -12.44
C ALA A 93 8.73 16.76 -11.14
N LEU A 94 7.65 16.15 -10.64
CA LEU A 94 7.69 15.33 -9.43
C LEU A 94 8.70 14.18 -9.54
N GLN A 95 8.72 13.49 -10.68
CA GLN A 95 9.67 12.41 -10.94
C GLN A 95 11.12 12.92 -10.91
N ARG A 96 11.38 14.09 -11.50
CA ARG A 96 12.71 14.71 -11.49
C ARG A 96 13.16 15.03 -10.07
N ASP A 97 12.25 15.58 -9.26
CA ASP A 97 12.54 15.95 -7.87
C ASP A 97 12.82 14.72 -7.00
N LEU A 98 12.04 13.63 -7.18
CA LEU A 98 12.27 12.35 -6.51
C LEU A 98 13.65 11.77 -6.87
N ARG A 99 14.05 11.82 -8.15
CA ARG A 99 15.38 11.35 -8.58
C ARG A 99 16.51 12.21 -8.01
N ALA A 100 16.27 13.50 -7.80
CA ALA A 100 17.25 14.41 -7.22
C ALA A 100 17.44 14.22 -5.70
N SER A 101 16.51 13.54 -5.02
CA SER A 101 16.52 13.38 -3.56
C SER A 101 17.51 12.32 -3.05
N GLY A 102 18.42 11.83 -3.89
CA GLY A 102 19.51 10.93 -3.48
C GLY A 102 19.06 9.52 -3.13
N LEU A 103 18.04 9.01 -3.84
CA LEU A 103 17.51 7.67 -3.64
C LEU A 103 18.61 6.59 -3.71
N PRO A 104 18.56 5.55 -2.84
CA PRO A 104 19.56 4.50 -2.83
C PRO A 104 19.65 3.77 -4.17
N ALA A 105 20.80 3.15 -4.44
CA ALA A 105 21.04 2.45 -5.69
C ALA A 105 19.98 1.38 -5.99
N LEU A 106 19.66 1.20 -7.28
CA LEU A 106 18.59 0.34 -7.82
C LEU A 106 18.62 -1.13 -7.35
N GLY A 107 19.74 -1.59 -6.80
CA GLY A 107 19.97 -2.95 -6.33
C GLY A 107 19.47 -3.26 -4.92
N ALA A 108 18.93 -2.29 -4.18
CA ALA A 108 18.34 -2.56 -2.87
C ALA A 108 17.15 -3.52 -3.01
N ALA A 109 17.16 -4.60 -2.21
CA ALA A 109 16.00 -5.49 -2.08
C ALA A 109 14.81 -4.70 -1.50
N PRO A 110 13.56 -5.03 -1.86
CA PRO A 110 12.39 -4.45 -1.23
C PRO A 110 12.44 -4.67 0.29
N GLY A 111 12.52 -3.59 1.07
CA GLY A 111 12.71 -3.67 2.53
C GLY A 111 11.42 -3.89 3.32
N ALA A 112 10.26 -3.54 2.75
CA ALA A 112 8.95 -3.68 3.41
C ALA A 112 8.29 -5.03 3.08
N ARG A 113 7.61 -5.62 4.06
CA ARG A 113 6.87 -6.89 3.87
C ARG A 113 5.91 -6.76 2.68
N ALA A 114 5.94 -7.76 1.81
CA ALA A 114 5.09 -7.91 0.63
C ALA A 114 5.22 -6.86 -0.50
N ARG A 115 6.08 -5.83 -0.38
CA ARG A 115 6.30 -4.88 -1.49
C ARG A 115 7.13 -5.52 -2.62
N PRO A 116 6.66 -5.45 -3.87
CA PRO A 116 7.41 -5.98 -5.02
C PRO A 116 8.49 -5.02 -5.56
N TRP A 117 8.61 -3.80 -5.02
CA TRP A 117 9.54 -2.76 -5.48
C TRP A 117 10.01 -1.85 -4.34
N THR A 118 11.10 -1.12 -4.58
CA THR A 118 11.55 0.00 -3.74
C THR A 118 11.10 1.34 -4.33
N ASP A 119 11.04 2.39 -3.50
CA ASP A 119 10.75 3.74 -3.99
C ASP A 119 11.79 4.25 -5.00
N ALA A 120 13.06 3.86 -4.84
CA ALA A 120 14.13 4.15 -5.79
C ALA A 120 13.86 3.54 -7.17
N GLN A 121 13.38 2.30 -7.21
CA GLN A 121 13.01 1.63 -8.47
C GLN A 121 11.84 2.35 -9.15
N LEU A 122 10.81 2.72 -8.40
CA LEU A 122 9.66 3.44 -8.94
C LEU A 122 10.03 4.82 -9.49
N ALA A 123 10.87 5.59 -8.79
CA ALA A 123 11.33 6.89 -9.28
C ALA A 123 12.09 6.77 -10.62
N GLN A 124 12.76 5.64 -10.84
CA GLN A 124 13.56 5.39 -12.05
C GLN A 124 12.77 4.78 -13.21
N LEU A 125 11.48 4.49 -13.04
CA LEU A 125 10.62 4.07 -14.14
C LEU A 125 10.73 5.02 -15.35
N PRO A 126 10.63 4.50 -16.59
CA PRO A 126 10.46 5.37 -17.75
C PRO A 126 9.31 6.35 -17.54
N ARG A 127 9.44 7.58 -18.05
CA ARG A 127 8.49 8.67 -17.80
C ARG A 127 7.03 8.25 -18.06
N ALA A 128 6.78 7.56 -19.17
CA ALA A 128 5.45 7.07 -19.52
C ALA A 128 4.87 6.11 -18.47
N TRP A 129 5.70 5.22 -17.90
CA TRP A 129 5.28 4.30 -16.84
C TRP A 129 5.06 5.00 -15.51
N PHE A 130 5.87 6.01 -15.19
CA PHE A 130 5.65 6.83 -13.99
C PHE A 130 4.35 7.62 -14.08
N GLU A 131 4.09 8.27 -15.21
CA GLU A 131 2.84 8.98 -15.49
C GLU A 131 1.63 8.02 -15.43
N ARG A 132 1.78 6.81 -15.98
CA ARG A 132 0.76 5.77 -15.93
C ARG A 132 0.47 5.30 -14.50
N LEU A 133 1.50 5.00 -13.71
CA LEU A 133 1.37 4.68 -12.29
C LEU A 133 0.63 5.79 -11.53
N ALA A 134 1.01 7.05 -11.76
CA ALA A 134 0.37 8.19 -11.12
C ALA A 134 -1.10 8.38 -11.56
N GLY A 135 -1.43 8.06 -12.82
CA GLY A 135 -2.79 8.20 -13.36
C GLY A 135 -3.73 7.04 -13.02
N GLU A 136 -3.24 5.80 -13.09
CA GLU A 136 -4.07 4.57 -13.04
C GLU A 136 -4.19 3.96 -11.65
N ALA A 137 -3.29 4.23 -10.70
CA ALA A 137 -3.49 3.78 -9.33
C ALA A 137 -4.84 4.29 -8.80
N ALA A 138 -5.51 3.56 -7.92
CA ALA A 138 -6.73 4.05 -7.28
C ALA A 138 -6.40 4.64 -5.90
N LEU A 139 -6.92 5.83 -5.62
CA LEU A 139 -6.88 6.40 -4.27
C LEU A 139 -8.01 5.81 -3.45
N GLU A 140 -7.68 5.13 -2.36
CA GLU A 140 -8.66 4.51 -1.49
C GLU A 140 -8.56 5.06 -0.06
N ALA A 141 -9.72 5.26 0.55
CA ALA A 141 -9.88 5.61 1.95
C ALA A 141 -10.97 4.70 2.53
N PRO A 142 -10.61 3.51 3.07
CA PRO A 142 -11.56 2.43 3.43
C PRO A 142 -12.66 2.80 4.44
N GLY A 143 -12.67 4.01 5.01
CA GLY A 143 -13.63 4.42 6.03
C GLY A 143 -13.29 3.86 7.40
N LEU A 144 -14.32 3.69 8.25
CA LEU A 144 -14.20 3.03 9.56
C LEU A 144 -14.61 1.56 9.52
N GLU A 145 -15.51 1.24 8.61
CA GLU A 145 -16.23 0.00 8.64
C GLU A 145 -15.33 -1.13 8.14
N THR A 146 -15.47 -2.30 8.79
CA THR A 146 -14.92 -3.52 8.22
C THR A 146 -15.57 -3.73 6.86
N ARG A 147 -14.74 -3.89 5.84
CA ARG A 147 -15.19 -4.18 4.48
C ARG A 147 -14.54 -5.43 3.94
N THR A 148 -15.24 -6.07 3.04
CA THR A 148 -14.76 -7.23 2.30
C THR A 148 -14.67 -6.86 0.83
N VAL A 149 -13.53 -7.14 0.20
CA VAL A 149 -13.25 -6.79 -1.20
C VAL A 149 -12.78 -8.03 -1.94
N GLU A 150 -13.41 -8.35 -3.06
CA GLU A 150 -12.86 -9.31 -4.00
C GLU A 150 -11.75 -8.66 -4.81
N ALA A 151 -10.59 -9.31 -4.89
CA ALA A 151 -9.47 -8.82 -5.67
C ALA A 151 -8.75 -9.95 -6.38
N ASP A 152 -8.25 -9.65 -7.56
CA ASP A 152 -7.49 -10.58 -8.37
C ASP A 152 -6.06 -10.72 -7.82
N ALA A 153 -5.42 -11.85 -8.12
CA ALA A 153 -4.02 -12.11 -7.82
C ALA A 153 -3.12 -10.95 -8.26
N ASP A 154 -2.07 -10.67 -7.49
CA ASP A 154 -1.16 -9.54 -7.68
C ASP A 154 -1.77 -8.13 -7.49
N THR A 155 -3.01 -8.00 -7.03
CA THR A 155 -3.51 -6.71 -6.51
C THR A 155 -2.67 -6.29 -5.31
N VAL A 156 -2.25 -5.02 -5.28
CA VAL A 156 -1.45 -4.44 -4.20
C VAL A 156 -2.17 -3.23 -3.62
N TRP A 157 -2.33 -3.18 -2.30
CA TRP A 157 -2.68 -1.97 -1.57
C TRP A 157 -1.47 -1.49 -0.80
N GLU A 158 -0.97 -0.34 -1.21
CA GLU A 158 0.09 0.38 -0.52
C GLU A 158 -0.51 1.27 0.57
N ILE A 159 -0.15 1.05 1.83
CA ILE A 159 -0.65 1.87 2.93
C ILE A 159 0.16 3.17 3.01
N ILE A 160 -0.46 4.27 2.59
CA ILE A 160 0.15 5.60 2.62
C ILE A 160 -0.01 6.23 3.99
N ALA A 161 -1.11 5.95 4.69
CA ALA A 161 -1.38 6.49 6.02
C ALA A 161 -2.22 5.50 6.82
N GLY A 162 -2.04 5.52 8.14
CA GLY A 162 -2.89 4.79 9.07
C GLY A 162 -2.41 3.39 9.39
N LEU A 163 -3.34 2.57 9.86
CA LEU A 163 -3.10 1.20 10.29
C LEU A 163 -4.30 0.36 9.87
N LEU A 164 -4.04 -0.69 9.09
CA LEU A 164 -5.04 -1.56 8.52
C LEU A 164 -4.83 -2.98 9.03
N ARG A 165 -5.86 -3.53 9.68
CA ARG A 165 -5.94 -4.96 9.95
C ARG A 165 -6.59 -5.66 8.77
N TRP A 166 -6.05 -6.80 8.36
CA TRP A 166 -6.53 -7.50 7.18
C TRP A 166 -6.34 -9.02 7.26
N SER A 167 -7.13 -9.75 6.49
CA SER A 167 -7.05 -11.21 6.32
C SER A 167 -7.62 -11.63 4.96
N PHE A 168 -7.30 -12.84 4.52
CA PHE A 168 -7.86 -13.45 3.32
C PHE A 168 -8.86 -14.54 3.69
N ALA A 169 -9.93 -14.69 2.92
CA ALA A 169 -10.70 -15.93 2.94
C ALA A 169 -9.94 -17.02 2.18
N LEU A 170 -9.80 -18.19 2.80
CA LEU A 170 -9.15 -19.37 2.25
C LEU A 170 -10.17 -20.24 1.49
N PRO A 171 -9.72 -21.11 0.56
CA PRO A 171 -10.61 -21.97 -0.23
C PRO A 171 -11.49 -22.91 0.61
N ASP A 172 -11.08 -23.23 1.82
CA ASP A 172 -11.81 -24.08 2.77
C ASP A 172 -12.88 -23.31 3.57
N GLY A 173 -13.09 -22.04 3.26
CA GLY A 173 -14.05 -21.16 3.94
C GLY A 173 -13.55 -20.53 5.24
N ARG A 174 -12.34 -20.87 5.70
CA ARG A 174 -11.72 -20.22 6.87
C ARG A 174 -11.08 -18.89 6.48
N ALA A 175 -10.80 -18.04 7.47
CA ALA A 175 -9.94 -16.89 7.27
C ALA A 175 -8.47 -17.28 7.52
N SER A 176 -7.55 -16.64 6.79
CA SER A 176 -6.13 -16.64 7.13
C SER A 176 -5.92 -16.00 8.51
N ALA A 177 -4.72 -16.17 9.07
CA ALA A 177 -4.31 -15.36 10.21
C ALA A 177 -4.47 -13.87 9.88
N GLU A 178 -4.95 -13.10 10.86
CA GLU A 178 -5.02 -11.65 10.73
C GLU A 178 -3.61 -11.04 10.72
N ALA A 179 -3.41 -10.04 9.87
CA ALA A 179 -2.17 -9.29 9.77
C ALA A 179 -2.45 -7.79 9.94
N LEU A 180 -1.42 -7.05 10.33
CA LEU A 180 -1.44 -5.59 10.40
C LEU A 180 -0.51 -5.01 9.33
N ALA A 181 -0.99 -4.00 8.63
CA ALA A 181 -0.21 -3.18 7.70
C ALA A 181 -0.26 -1.72 8.16
N ALA A 182 0.89 -1.15 8.49
CA ALA A 182 1.05 0.24 8.88
C ALA A 182 1.46 1.11 7.69
N GLU A 183 1.60 2.41 7.91
CA GLU A 183 2.18 3.34 6.94
C GLU A 183 3.54 2.83 6.43
N GLY A 184 3.66 2.66 5.11
CA GLY A 184 4.85 2.09 4.51
C GLY A 184 4.75 0.59 4.20
N ASP A 185 3.73 -0.11 4.68
CA ASP A 185 3.50 -1.51 4.33
C ASP A 185 2.63 -1.66 3.08
N ALA A 186 2.58 -2.89 2.56
CA ALA A 186 1.68 -3.26 1.49
C ALA A 186 0.89 -4.53 1.84
N VAL A 187 -0.36 -4.57 1.39
CA VAL A 187 -1.18 -5.79 1.34
C VAL A 187 -1.14 -6.28 -0.10
N ARG A 188 -0.74 -7.53 -0.34
CA ARG A 188 -0.66 -8.13 -1.67
C ARG A 188 -1.43 -9.44 -1.71
N VAL A 189 -2.28 -9.61 -2.73
CA VAL A 189 -2.87 -10.91 -3.04
C VAL A 189 -1.81 -11.80 -3.67
N ASP A 190 -1.39 -12.83 -2.94
CA ASP A 190 -0.39 -13.78 -3.43
C ASP A 190 -0.99 -14.64 -4.57
N PRO A 191 -0.38 -14.67 -5.77
CA PRO A 191 -0.85 -15.52 -6.86
C PRO A 191 -0.85 -17.01 -6.52
N ASP A 192 0.00 -17.45 -5.60
CA ASP A 192 0.08 -18.85 -5.17
C ASP A 192 -1.08 -19.23 -4.23
N LEU A 193 -1.71 -18.25 -3.59
CA LEU A 193 -2.87 -18.47 -2.71
C LEU A 193 -4.14 -18.72 -3.53
N ALA A 194 -4.45 -17.82 -4.47
CA ALA A 194 -5.62 -17.91 -5.33
C ALA A 194 -5.54 -16.95 -6.51
N ARG A 195 -6.23 -17.27 -7.62
CA ARG A 195 -6.43 -16.34 -8.75
C ARG A 195 -7.28 -15.12 -8.37
N ARG A 196 -8.24 -15.31 -7.48
CA ARG A 196 -9.08 -14.26 -6.89
C ARG A 196 -9.21 -14.56 -5.40
N ALA A 197 -9.03 -13.53 -4.58
CA ALA A 197 -9.11 -13.63 -3.13
C ALA A 197 -10.15 -12.66 -2.58
N VAL A 198 -10.82 -13.08 -1.52
CA VAL A 198 -11.71 -12.22 -0.73
C VAL A 198 -10.88 -11.66 0.43
N VAL A 199 -10.66 -10.35 0.43
CA VAL A 199 -9.84 -9.65 1.42
C VAL A 199 -10.74 -8.92 2.41
N THR A 200 -10.64 -9.26 3.69
CA THR A 200 -11.31 -8.52 4.76
C THR A 200 -10.36 -7.45 5.28
N MET A 201 -10.86 -6.22 5.41
CA MET A 201 -10.09 -5.03 5.77
C MET A 201 -10.80 -4.28 6.89
N THR A 202 -10.12 -4.10 8.03
CA THR A 202 -10.63 -3.39 9.21
C THR A 202 -9.65 -2.27 9.58
N PRO A 203 -9.98 -1.00 9.29
CA PRO A 203 -9.13 0.13 9.66
C PRO A 203 -9.07 0.32 11.18
N GLU A 204 -7.87 0.29 11.76
CA GLU A 204 -7.64 0.60 13.18
C GLU A 204 -7.39 2.11 13.40
N LEU A 205 -7.02 2.82 12.33
CA LEU A 205 -6.82 4.26 12.23
C LEU A 205 -7.43 4.78 10.91
N PRO A 206 -7.54 6.10 10.68
CA PRO A 206 -7.82 6.63 9.35
C PRO A 206 -6.79 6.09 8.34
N VAL A 207 -7.23 5.20 7.45
CA VAL A 207 -6.38 4.59 6.43
C VAL A 207 -6.53 5.33 5.11
N GLU A 208 -5.40 5.63 4.48
CA GLU A 208 -5.33 6.03 3.08
C GLU A 208 -4.36 5.12 2.36
N CYS A 209 -4.76 4.59 1.20
CA CYS A 209 -3.93 3.68 0.42
C CYS A 209 -3.98 3.98 -1.08
N LEU A 210 -2.93 3.53 -1.77
CA LEU A 210 -2.91 3.40 -3.23
C LEU A 210 -3.16 1.94 -3.59
N ARG A 211 -4.25 1.67 -4.31
CA ARG A 211 -4.48 0.35 -4.88
C ARG A 211 -3.91 0.30 -6.29
N LEU A 212 -3.11 -0.73 -6.57
CA LEU A 212 -2.59 -1.04 -7.90
C LEU A 212 -3.23 -2.33 -8.39
N ASP A 213 -3.90 -2.23 -9.53
CA ASP A 213 -4.49 -3.37 -10.22
C ASP A 213 -3.41 -4.31 -10.79
N PRO A 214 -3.69 -5.62 -10.94
CA PRO A 214 -2.70 -6.60 -11.38
C PRO A 214 -2.01 -6.25 -12.70
N ALA A 215 -2.77 -5.69 -13.66
CA ALA A 215 -2.23 -5.25 -14.95
C ALA A 215 -1.18 -4.14 -14.79
N LEU A 216 -1.43 -3.18 -13.88
CA LEU A 216 -0.48 -2.11 -13.57
C LEU A 216 0.75 -2.68 -12.85
N VAL A 217 0.56 -3.60 -11.90
CA VAL A 217 1.65 -4.29 -11.19
C VAL A 217 2.56 -5.05 -12.16
N ALA A 218 1.98 -5.84 -13.07
CA ALA A 218 2.71 -6.58 -14.09
C ALA A 218 3.49 -5.63 -15.02
N GLY A 219 2.86 -4.53 -15.45
CA GLY A 219 3.50 -3.50 -16.27
C GLY A 219 4.69 -2.84 -15.60
N ILE A 220 4.56 -2.48 -14.32
CA ILE A 220 5.66 -1.92 -13.51
C ILE A 220 6.80 -2.94 -13.40
N ARG A 221 6.51 -4.20 -13.08
CA ARG A 221 7.55 -5.25 -12.98
C ARG A 221 8.30 -5.42 -14.30
N GLY A 222 7.59 -5.46 -15.44
CA GLY A 222 8.20 -5.53 -16.76
C GLY A 222 9.09 -4.32 -17.08
N ALA A 223 8.63 -3.11 -16.77
CA ALA A 223 9.41 -1.89 -16.95
C ALA A 223 10.67 -1.88 -16.07
N LEU A 224 10.57 -2.32 -14.83
CA LEU A 224 11.72 -2.43 -13.92
C LEU A 224 12.71 -3.52 -14.35
N ALA A 225 12.23 -4.64 -14.88
CA ALA A 225 13.08 -5.70 -15.42
C ALA A 225 13.92 -5.19 -16.61
N ALA A 226 13.31 -4.42 -17.52
CA ALA A 226 14.00 -3.83 -18.65
C ALA A 226 15.12 -2.85 -18.24
N LEU A 227 14.98 -2.14 -17.12
CA LEU A 227 16.03 -1.26 -16.59
C LEU A 227 17.27 -2.01 -16.05
N ARG A 228 17.14 -3.31 -15.73
CA ARG A 228 18.22 -4.11 -15.15
C ARG A 228 19.08 -4.80 -16.20
N THR A 229 18.68 -4.85 -17.46
CA THR A 229 19.42 -5.53 -18.53
C THR A 229 20.56 -4.64 -19.04
N PRO A 230 21.84 -4.95 -18.76
CA PRO A 230 22.95 -4.16 -19.26
C PRO A 230 23.07 -4.35 -20.78
N GLY A 231 23.11 -3.26 -21.55
CA GLY A 231 23.30 -3.29 -23.01
C GLY A 231 22.02 -3.23 -23.85
N ALA A 232 20.84 -3.12 -23.24
CA ALA A 232 19.65 -2.67 -23.96
C ALA A 232 19.77 -1.16 -24.19
N GLU A 233 20.43 -0.76 -25.29
CA GLU A 233 20.29 0.59 -25.82
C GLU A 233 18.80 0.93 -25.89
N HIS A 234 18.48 2.19 -25.62
CA HIS A 234 17.14 2.72 -25.54
C HIS A 234 16.36 2.42 -26.84
N GLY A 235 15.71 1.26 -26.88
CA GLY A 235 14.61 0.97 -27.78
C GLY A 235 13.45 1.85 -27.34
N GLY A 236 13.51 3.13 -27.71
CA GLY A 236 12.37 4.03 -27.64
C GLY A 236 11.20 3.29 -28.27
N ILE A 237 10.05 3.33 -27.58
CA ILE A 237 8.78 2.79 -28.07
C ILE A 237 8.64 3.24 -29.54
N THR A 238 8.85 2.32 -30.48
CA THR A 238 8.78 2.64 -31.90
C THR A 238 7.35 3.04 -32.22
N VAL A 239 7.16 3.85 -33.25
CA VAL A 239 5.83 4.29 -33.70
C VAL A 239 4.91 3.09 -33.99
N GLU A 240 5.49 1.94 -34.34
CA GLU A 240 4.79 0.66 -34.53
C GLU A 240 4.27 0.05 -33.22
N ALA A 241 4.99 0.18 -32.10
CA ALA A 241 4.52 -0.27 -30.78
C ALA A 241 3.37 0.59 -30.23
N ARG A 242 3.21 1.84 -30.70
CA ARG A 242 2.03 2.67 -30.42
C ARG A 242 0.80 2.25 -31.22
N ALA A 243 0.97 1.59 -32.37
CA ALA A 243 -0.15 1.12 -33.19
C ALA A 243 -0.84 -0.14 -32.64
N LEU A 244 -0.20 -0.83 -31.68
CA LEU A 244 -0.75 -2.01 -30.99
C LEU A 244 -1.52 -1.68 -29.72
N LEU A 245 -1.59 -0.40 -29.35
CA LEU A 245 -2.44 0.04 -28.24
C LEU A 245 -3.83 0.37 -28.79
N PRO A 246 -4.90 -0.32 -28.36
CA PRO A 246 -6.24 0.02 -28.79
C PRO A 246 -6.57 1.45 -28.34
N SER A 247 -6.80 2.32 -29.31
CA SER A 247 -7.18 3.73 -29.11
C SER A 247 -8.63 3.89 -28.66
N HIS A 248 -9.36 2.79 -28.50
CA HIS A 248 -10.74 2.75 -28.05
C HIS A 248 -10.94 1.66 -26.99
N PRO A 249 -11.81 1.88 -25.98
CA PRO A 249 -12.20 0.84 -25.04
C PRO A 249 -12.80 -0.35 -25.82
N PRO A 250 -12.41 -1.61 -25.49
CA PRO A 250 -12.87 -2.79 -26.20
C PRO A 250 -14.40 -2.87 -26.16
N ARG A 251 -15.02 -3.12 -27.32
CA ARG A 251 -16.47 -3.38 -27.41
C ARG A 251 -16.72 -4.82 -27.00
N ARG A 252 -17.90 -5.07 -26.43
CA ARG A 252 -18.33 -6.39 -25.92
C ARG A 252 -18.31 -7.49 -27.00
N GLU A 253 -18.28 -7.11 -28.27
CA GLU A 253 -18.25 -7.99 -29.44
C GLU A 253 -16.85 -8.56 -29.75
N ASP A 254 -15.77 -7.93 -29.25
CA ASP A 254 -14.38 -8.36 -29.48
C ASP A 254 -13.92 -9.47 -28.50
N MET A 255 -14.80 -9.92 -27.61
CA MET A 255 -14.50 -10.91 -26.56
C MET A 255 -14.92 -12.35 -26.89
N ASP A 256 -15.61 -12.58 -28.00
CA ASP A 256 -16.17 -13.90 -28.35
C ASP A 256 -15.30 -14.74 -29.29
N GLU A 257 -14.10 -14.26 -29.66
CA GLU A 257 -13.19 -15.04 -30.51
C GLU A 257 -12.23 -15.88 -29.66
N ALA A 258 -12.60 -17.15 -29.46
CA ALA A 258 -11.80 -18.11 -28.70
C ALA A 258 -10.52 -18.50 -29.46
N PRO A 259 -9.32 -18.42 -28.83
CA PRO A 259 -8.08 -18.83 -29.48
C PRO A 259 -8.01 -20.37 -29.63
N PRO A 260 -7.37 -20.89 -30.69
CA PRO A 260 -7.21 -22.33 -30.89
C PRO A 260 -6.32 -22.96 -29.82
N ALA A 261 -6.72 -24.14 -29.35
CA ALA A 261 -6.08 -24.86 -28.26
C ALA A 261 -4.66 -25.35 -28.62
N PRO A 262 -3.68 -25.24 -27.70
CA PRO A 262 -2.35 -25.82 -27.90
C PRO A 262 -2.35 -27.35 -27.69
N PRO A 263 -1.42 -28.08 -28.33
CA PRO A 263 -1.33 -29.53 -28.19
C PRO A 263 -0.77 -29.94 -26.83
N ALA A 264 -1.30 -31.04 -26.29
CA ALA A 264 -0.98 -31.57 -24.97
C ALA A 264 0.42 -32.23 -24.92
N PRO A 265 1.25 -31.95 -23.90
CA PRO A 265 2.46 -32.71 -23.64
C PRO A 265 2.19 -33.95 -22.77
N ALA A 266 2.91 -35.03 -23.08
CA ALA A 266 2.89 -36.32 -22.40
C ALA A 266 3.56 -36.25 -21.01
N ALA A 267 3.00 -36.99 -20.06
CA ALA A 267 3.49 -37.13 -18.70
C ALA A 267 4.75 -38.01 -18.59
N PRO A 268 5.60 -37.73 -17.59
CA PRO A 268 6.26 -38.82 -16.88
C PRO A 268 5.99 -38.78 -15.37
N ALA A 269 5.85 -39.98 -14.81
CA ALA A 269 5.73 -40.28 -13.40
C ALA A 269 7.04 -39.98 -12.65
N GLY A 270 6.92 -39.35 -11.49
CA GLY A 270 8.01 -39.14 -10.54
C GLY A 270 7.45 -38.73 -9.18
N GLU A 271 7.73 -39.54 -8.17
CA GLU A 271 7.28 -39.42 -6.78
C GLU A 271 7.94 -38.20 -6.07
N PRO A 272 7.22 -37.43 -5.24
CA PRO A 272 7.82 -36.26 -4.59
C PRO A 272 8.62 -36.63 -3.32
N PRO A 273 9.74 -35.94 -3.02
CA PRO A 273 10.51 -36.15 -1.81
C PRO A 273 9.86 -35.48 -0.59
N ARG A 274 9.99 -36.11 0.58
CA ARG A 274 9.55 -35.58 1.88
C ARG A 274 10.59 -34.61 2.45
N LEU A 275 10.12 -33.47 2.95
CA LEU A 275 10.92 -32.46 3.67
C LEU A 275 10.61 -32.56 5.17
N ASP A 276 11.63 -32.87 5.98
CA ASP A 276 11.60 -32.72 7.44
C ASP A 276 11.94 -31.27 7.81
N VAL A 277 11.06 -30.62 8.58
CA VAL A 277 11.26 -29.25 9.09
C VAL A 277 11.53 -29.31 10.58
N ALA A 278 12.75 -28.93 10.98
CA ALA A 278 13.11 -28.69 12.37
C ALA A 278 12.60 -27.32 12.85
N ALA A 279 12.17 -27.23 14.12
CA ALA A 279 11.66 -26.02 14.74
C ALA A 279 12.78 -25.03 15.11
N PRO A 280 12.58 -23.70 14.97
CA PRO A 280 13.54 -22.71 15.46
C PRO A 280 13.34 -22.38 16.95
N GLU A 281 14.47 -22.22 17.63
CA GLU A 281 14.62 -21.87 19.05
C GLU A 281 14.20 -20.43 19.36
N THR A 282 13.58 -20.26 20.53
CA THR A 282 13.16 -19.00 21.13
C THR A 282 14.33 -18.23 21.74
N ARG A 283 14.49 -16.95 21.38
CA ARG A 283 15.34 -15.98 22.11
C ARG A 283 14.47 -14.96 22.84
N ALA A 284 14.90 -14.63 24.06
CA ALA A 284 14.22 -13.77 25.04
C ALA A 284 14.26 -12.26 24.67
N PRO A 285 13.34 -11.44 25.23
CA PRO A 285 13.14 -10.05 24.82
C PRO A 285 14.12 -9.07 25.48
N VAL A 286 14.49 -8.04 24.72
CA VAL A 286 15.19 -6.83 25.16
C VAL A 286 14.18 -5.69 25.20
N GLU A 287 14.17 -4.98 26.32
CA GLU A 287 13.29 -3.86 26.65
C GLU A 287 13.85 -2.56 26.03
N GLY A 288 13.11 -1.88 25.14
CA GLY A 288 13.55 -0.60 24.58
C GLY A 288 12.68 0.01 23.46
N ASP A 289 12.22 1.23 23.73
CA ASP A 289 11.83 2.37 22.86
C ASP A 289 11.13 2.18 21.50
N TRP A 290 9.92 2.75 21.42
CA TRP A 290 9.17 2.95 20.17
C TRP A 290 9.86 4.00 19.29
N LEU A 291 10.72 3.61 18.34
CA LEU A 291 10.87 4.38 17.07
C LEU A 291 11.72 3.80 15.93
N GLU A 292 12.43 2.66 16.00
CA GLU A 292 13.30 2.27 14.86
C GLU A 292 12.93 1.02 14.06
N HIS A 293 12.19 0.04 14.58
CA HIS A 293 11.84 -1.14 13.76
C HIS A 293 10.42 -1.63 14.05
N GLY A 294 9.49 -1.34 13.13
CA GLY A 294 8.07 -1.68 13.22
C GLY A 294 7.77 -3.16 13.00
N ALA A 295 8.15 -4.02 13.94
CA ALA A 295 7.61 -5.37 14.02
C ALA A 295 7.48 -5.80 15.48
N LEU A 296 6.24 -5.83 16.00
CA LEU A 296 5.90 -6.69 17.13
C LEU A 296 5.28 -7.99 16.57
N PRO A 297 5.74 -9.18 16.99
CA PRO A 297 5.03 -10.42 16.71
C PRO A 297 3.66 -10.41 17.42
N ILE A 298 2.60 -10.79 16.71
CA ILE A 298 1.20 -10.79 17.17
C ILE A 298 1.03 -11.63 18.46
N ALA A 299 1.84 -12.68 18.64
CA ALA A 299 1.81 -13.56 19.81
C ALA A 299 2.04 -12.83 21.14
N GLU A 300 2.78 -11.73 21.17
CA GLU A 300 3.09 -11.00 22.41
C GLU A 300 1.94 -10.06 22.83
N ARG A 301 1.12 -9.61 21.89
CA ARG A 301 0.00 -8.69 22.17
C ARG A 301 -1.25 -9.44 22.63
N ASP A 302 -1.50 -10.62 22.10
CA ASP A 302 -2.58 -11.50 22.56
C ASP A 302 -2.27 -12.06 23.95
N ALA A 303 -1.02 -12.43 24.22
CA ALA A 303 -0.57 -12.81 25.56
C ALA A 303 -0.72 -11.67 26.58
N ALA A 304 -0.40 -10.42 26.21
CA ALA A 304 -0.60 -9.26 27.08
C ALA A 304 -2.08 -8.94 27.33
N ARG A 305 -2.94 -9.15 26.32
CA ARG A 305 -4.39 -8.94 26.43
C ARG A 305 -5.06 -10.02 27.28
N ASP A 306 -4.64 -11.27 27.15
CA ASP A 306 -5.13 -12.38 27.96
C ASP A 306 -4.65 -12.26 29.41
N ALA A 307 -3.39 -11.87 29.64
CA ALA A 307 -2.87 -11.59 30.97
C ALA A 307 -3.63 -10.44 31.67
N ALA A 308 -3.97 -9.37 30.96
CA ALA A 308 -4.78 -8.28 31.51
C ALA A 308 -6.24 -8.72 31.82
N ARG A 309 -6.79 -9.63 31.02
CA ARG A 309 -8.14 -10.18 31.22
C ARG A 309 -8.20 -11.13 32.41
N ASP A 310 -7.15 -11.91 32.64
CA ASP A 310 -7.05 -12.82 33.78
C ASP A 310 -6.77 -12.07 35.08
N ALA A 311 -5.95 -11.01 35.05
CA ALA A 311 -5.76 -10.11 36.20
C ALA A 311 -7.09 -9.44 36.63
N ALA A 312 -7.88 -8.95 35.68
CA ALA A 312 -9.20 -8.35 35.96
C ALA A 312 -10.23 -9.37 36.50
N ARG A 313 -10.06 -10.66 36.22
CA ARG A 313 -10.92 -11.75 36.76
C ARG A 313 -10.50 -12.18 38.16
N ALA A 314 -9.21 -12.08 38.49
CA ALA A 314 -8.70 -12.39 39.82
C ALA A 314 -9.18 -11.37 40.87
N ASP A 315 -9.25 -10.08 40.52
CA ASP A 315 -9.75 -9.01 41.38
C ASP A 315 -11.29 -9.00 41.56
N ALA A 316 -12.02 -9.78 40.76
CA ALA A 316 -13.49 -9.82 40.76
C ALA A 316 -14.09 -10.99 41.57
N ARG A 317 -13.27 -11.76 42.31
CA ARG A 317 -13.78 -12.80 43.23
C ARG A 317 -13.86 -12.25 44.66
N PRO A 318 -15.04 -12.30 45.32
CA PRO A 318 -15.24 -11.82 46.69
C PRO A 318 -14.55 -12.70 47.75
#